data_AF-A0A352GJ71-F1
#
_entry.id   AF-A0A352GJ71-F1
#
_cell.length_a   1.000
_cell.length_b   1.000
_cell.length_c   1.000
_cell.angle_alpha   90.00
_cell.angle_beta   90.00
_cell.angle_gamma   90.00
#
_symmetry.space_group_name_H-M   'P 1'
#
loop_
_entity.id
_entity.type
_entity.pdbx_description
1 polymer ?
#
loop_
_entity_poly.entity_id
_entity_poly.type
_entity_poly.pdbx_seq_one_letter_code
_entity_poly.pdbx_strand_id
1 'polypeptide(L)'
;YTPSTRILDAPFVVDQGPGLPKWRPGNYTNKFYGPSTMRLGIEKSRNLMTVRLAQTIGMEKVCNYVESFGIVDHLPRALSMALGAGETTLLRLTTAYAMLVNGGKRIEPTLIDRIQDRKGRTVFRHDERPCPHCRTGAWTGGERVPDVPDIREQVADPASAYQMVSMLEGVVKRGTGARIGHEVKKTLAGKTGTTNKNRDA
;
A
#
# COMPACT_ATOMS: atom_id res chain seq x y z
N TYR A 1 -5.10 -13.31 9.99
CA TYR A 1 -5.94 -13.46 8.79
C TYR A 1 -5.06 -13.94 7.64
N THR A 2 -5.63 -14.72 6.72
CA THR A 2 -4.95 -15.25 5.54
C THR A 2 -5.73 -14.89 4.27
N PRO A 3 -5.13 -14.97 3.07
CA PRO A 3 -5.86 -14.73 1.83
C PRO A 3 -7.08 -15.64 1.63
N SER A 4 -7.10 -16.82 2.25
CA SER A 4 -8.21 -17.78 2.22
C SER A 4 -9.28 -17.54 3.28
N THR A 5 -9.06 -16.62 4.23
CA THR A 5 -10.05 -16.30 5.27
C THR A 5 -11.36 -15.85 4.62
N ARG A 6 -12.48 -16.44 5.04
CA ARG A 6 -13.80 -16.09 4.51
C ARG A 6 -14.35 -14.85 5.21
N ILE A 7 -14.80 -13.88 4.41
CA ILE A 7 -15.43 -12.64 4.86
C ILE A 7 -16.76 -12.51 4.13
N LEU A 8 -17.80 -12.13 4.86
CA LEU A 8 -19.15 -12.03 4.32
C LEU A 8 -19.32 -10.76 3.46
N ASP A 9 -19.59 -10.96 2.16
CA ASP A 9 -20.06 -9.93 1.25
C ASP A 9 -21.60 -9.92 1.20
N ALA A 10 -22.20 -9.17 2.13
CA ALA A 10 -23.64 -9.02 2.31
C ALA A 10 -23.94 -7.61 2.86
N PRO A 11 -25.19 -7.11 2.80
CA PRO A 11 -25.56 -5.80 3.32
C PRO A 11 -24.95 -5.50 4.69
N PHE A 12 -24.49 -4.26 4.84
CA PHE A 12 -23.80 -3.79 6.02
C PHE A 12 -24.47 -2.51 6.50
N VAL A 13 -24.81 -2.45 7.79
CA VAL A 13 -25.45 -1.30 8.42
C VAL A 13 -24.80 -1.10 9.78
N VAL A 14 -24.34 0.12 10.06
CA VAL A 14 -23.74 0.47 11.35
C VAL A 14 -24.41 1.74 11.90
N ASP A 15 -24.62 1.75 13.20
CA ASP A 15 -25.04 2.92 13.95
C ASP A 15 -23.85 3.87 14.15
N GLN A 16 -24.06 5.15 13.90
CA GLN A 16 -23.01 6.18 14.01
C GLN A 16 -23.08 6.94 15.33
N GLY A 17 -24.09 6.67 16.17
CA GLY A 17 -24.33 7.37 17.42
C GLY A 17 -25.62 8.20 17.41
N PRO A 18 -25.98 8.79 18.56
CA PRO A 18 -27.25 9.49 18.74
C PRO A 18 -27.45 10.62 17.73
N GLY A 19 -28.61 10.66 17.09
CA GLY A 19 -28.99 11.72 16.14
C GLY A 19 -28.41 11.58 14.73
N LEU A 20 -27.56 10.58 14.47
CA LEU A 20 -27.01 10.34 13.14
C LEU A 20 -27.78 9.25 12.38
N PRO A 21 -27.94 9.38 11.05
CA PRO A 21 -28.54 8.31 10.26
C PRO A 21 -27.66 7.06 10.27
N LYS A 22 -28.27 5.89 10.13
CA LYS A 22 -27.52 4.63 9.99
C LYS A 22 -26.65 4.69 8.73
N TRP A 23 -25.37 4.33 8.87
CA TRP A 23 -24.47 4.26 7.73
C TRP A 23 -24.63 2.93 7.01
N ARG A 24 -24.87 3.00 5.69
CA ARG A 24 -25.14 1.86 4.82
C ARG A 24 -24.22 1.94 3.59
N PRO A 25 -22.94 1.55 3.71
CA PRO A 25 -22.05 1.53 2.55
C PRO A 25 -22.58 0.53 1.52
N GLY A 26 -22.26 0.77 0.25
CA GLY A 26 -22.59 -0.10 -0.87
C GLY A 26 -21.33 -0.58 -1.59
N ASN A 27 -21.43 -1.72 -2.26
CA ASN A 27 -20.45 -2.11 -3.27
C ASN A 27 -20.72 -1.32 -4.56
N TYR A 28 -19.68 -1.11 -5.38
CA TYR A 28 -19.85 -0.48 -6.70
C TYR A 28 -20.85 -1.23 -7.59
N THR A 29 -20.90 -2.57 -7.46
CA THR A 29 -21.94 -3.40 -8.07
C THR A 29 -22.97 -3.79 -7.02
N ASN A 30 -24.26 -3.74 -7.35
CA ASN A 30 -25.37 -4.18 -6.49
C ASN A 30 -25.48 -5.72 -6.37
N LYS A 31 -24.38 -6.45 -6.57
CA LYS A 31 -24.30 -7.90 -6.41
C LYS A 31 -23.68 -8.21 -5.05
N PHE A 32 -24.05 -9.35 -4.46
CA PHE A 32 -23.46 -9.89 -3.24
C PHE A 32 -22.91 -11.27 -3.54
N TYR A 33 -21.69 -11.55 -3.11
CA TYR A 33 -21.07 -12.86 -3.34
C TYR A 33 -21.23 -13.80 -2.15
N GLY A 34 -21.89 -13.36 -1.08
CA GLY A 34 -21.95 -14.12 0.17
C GLY A 34 -20.56 -14.27 0.77
N PRO A 35 -20.30 -15.32 1.57
CA PRO A 35 -19.01 -15.47 2.19
C PRO A 35 -17.94 -15.86 1.16
N SER A 36 -16.96 -14.98 0.98
CA SER A 36 -15.92 -15.02 -0.05
C SER A 36 -14.54 -14.92 0.58
N THR A 37 -13.49 -15.35 -0.12
CA THR A 37 -12.12 -15.27 0.40
C THR A 37 -11.63 -13.81 0.47
N MET A 38 -10.78 -13.49 1.44
CA MET A 38 -10.13 -12.18 1.57
C MET A 38 -9.45 -11.77 0.26
N ARG A 39 -8.76 -12.71 -0.40
CA ARG A 39 -8.14 -12.50 -1.72
C ARG A 39 -9.15 -11.98 -2.74
N LEU A 40 -10.31 -12.64 -2.88
CA LEU A 40 -11.35 -12.18 -3.80
C LEU A 40 -11.84 -10.77 -3.43
N GLY A 41 -11.98 -10.49 -2.14
CA GLY A 41 -12.36 -9.18 -1.63
C GLY A 41 -11.44 -8.06 -2.12
N ILE A 42 -10.12 -8.28 -2.05
CA ILE A 42 -9.11 -7.34 -2.56
C ILE A 42 -9.13 -7.27 -4.09
N GLU A 43 -9.12 -8.42 -4.79
CA GLU A 43 -9.09 -8.52 -6.25
C GLU A 43 -10.29 -7.80 -6.92
N LYS A 44 -11.48 -7.93 -6.32
CA LYS A 44 -12.74 -7.35 -6.81
C LYS A 44 -13.13 -6.04 -6.11
N SER A 45 -12.26 -5.49 -5.26
CA SER A 45 -12.48 -4.25 -4.52
C SER A 45 -13.84 -4.19 -3.80
N ARG A 46 -14.13 -5.21 -2.98
CA ARG A 46 -15.43 -5.34 -2.29
C ARG A 46 -15.45 -4.47 -1.04
N ASN A 47 -16.17 -3.35 -1.10
CA ASN A 47 -16.33 -2.39 -0.01
C ASN A 47 -16.89 -3.05 1.25
N LEU A 48 -17.93 -3.87 1.11
CA LEU A 48 -18.60 -4.47 2.28
C LEU A 48 -17.70 -5.47 3.01
N MET A 49 -16.89 -6.22 2.28
CA MET A 49 -15.88 -7.10 2.90
C MET A 49 -14.79 -6.27 3.61
N THR A 50 -14.36 -5.17 3.00
CA THR A 50 -13.32 -4.29 3.54
C THR A 50 -13.75 -3.63 4.85
N VAL A 51 -14.95 -3.03 4.88
CA VAL A 51 -15.51 -2.41 6.09
C VAL A 51 -15.75 -3.45 7.19
N ARG A 52 -16.29 -4.62 6.84
CA ARG A 52 -16.54 -5.69 7.81
C ARG A 52 -15.25 -6.19 8.43
N LEU A 53 -14.19 -6.34 7.63
CA LEU A 53 -12.86 -6.68 8.13
C LEU A 53 -12.31 -5.60 9.05
N ALA A 54 -12.36 -4.32 8.63
CA ALA A 54 -11.92 -3.19 9.44
C ALA A 54 -12.65 -3.11 10.79
N GLN A 55 -13.97 -3.32 10.80
CA GLN A 55 -14.77 -3.40 12.02
C GLN A 55 -14.33 -4.58 12.91
N THR A 56 -14.03 -5.74 12.32
CA THR A 56 -13.63 -6.94 13.07
C THR A 56 -12.25 -6.79 13.70
N ILE A 57 -11.28 -6.22 12.99
CA ILE A 57 -9.91 -6.03 13.51
C ILE A 57 -9.75 -4.78 14.39
N GLY A 58 -10.68 -3.83 14.26
CA GLY A 58 -10.66 -2.53 14.90
C GLY A 58 -9.93 -1.48 14.06
N MET A 59 -10.51 -0.27 14.01
CA MET A 59 -9.92 0.84 13.25
C MET A 59 -8.57 1.30 13.81
N GLU A 60 -8.29 1.08 15.10
CA GLU A 60 -6.99 1.41 15.69
C GLU A 60 -5.83 0.70 14.97
N LYS A 61 -5.96 -0.61 14.72
CA LYS A 61 -4.93 -1.37 13.97
C LYS A 61 -4.78 -0.86 12.54
N VAL A 62 -5.89 -0.49 11.90
CA VAL A 62 -5.87 0.08 10.54
C VAL A 62 -5.13 1.41 10.55
N CYS A 63 -5.44 2.32 11.49
CA CYS A 63 -4.79 3.62 11.60
C CYS A 63 -3.30 3.48 11.83
N ASN A 64 -2.88 2.61 12.76
CA ASN A 64 -1.46 2.38 13.05
C ASN A 64 -0.68 1.92 11.81
N TYR A 65 -1.23 1.00 11.01
CA TYR A 65 -0.59 0.59 9.75
C TYR A 65 -0.51 1.73 8.74
N VAL A 66 -1.59 2.50 8.57
CA VAL A 66 -1.63 3.62 7.63
C VAL A 66 -0.58 4.69 8.00
N GLU A 67 -0.44 4.97 9.29
CA GLU A 67 0.55 5.92 9.84
C GLU A 67 1.99 5.37 9.71
N SER A 68 2.23 4.09 10.02
CA SER A 68 3.55 3.45 9.83
C SER A 68 4.01 3.40 8.37
N PHE A 69 3.07 3.30 7.42
CA PHE A 69 3.35 3.40 5.99
C PHE A 69 3.42 4.85 5.50
N GLY A 70 3.31 5.84 6.39
CA GLY A 70 3.40 7.25 6.04
C GLY A 70 2.33 7.71 5.06
N ILE A 71 1.17 7.05 5.00
CA ILE A 71 0.10 7.43 4.07
C ILE A 71 -0.58 8.74 4.53
N VAL A 72 -0.82 8.87 5.83
CA VAL A 72 -1.30 10.10 6.49
C VAL A 72 -0.73 10.16 7.91
N ASP A 73 -0.58 11.35 8.47
CA ASP A 73 0.01 11.53 9.80
C ASP A 73 -0.97 11.21 10.93
N HIS A 74 -2.26 11.47 10.71
CA HIS A 74 -3.32 11.13 11.66
C HIS A 74 -4.59 10.69 10.92
N LEU A 75 -4.90 9.40 10.99
CA LEU A 75 -6.13 8.88 10.38
C LEU A 75 -7.28 8.86 11.41
N PRO A 76 -8.44 9.49 11.13
CA PRO A 76 -9.60 9.37 12.01
C PRO A 76 -10.05 7.92 12.19
N ARG A 77 -10.45 7.52 13.40
CA ARG A 77 -10.87 6.14 13.74
C ARG A 77 -12.29 5.80 13.26
N ALA A 78 -12.69 6.32 12.10
CA ALA A 78 -14.00 6.09 11.50
C ALA A 78 -13.95 4.95 10.47
N LEU A 79 -14.99 4.10 10.41
CA LEU A 79 -15.06 2.99 9.45
C LEU A 79 -15.06 3.46 7.98
N SER A 80 -15.49 4.69 7.71
CA SER A 80 -15.41 5.29 6.38
C SER A 80 -13.97 5.42 5.87
N MET A 81 -12.98 5.52 6.76
CA MET A 81 -11.57 5.57 6.37
C MET A 81 -11.10 4.26 5.73
N ALA A 82 -11.69 3.12 6.10
CA ALA A 82 -11.44 1.84 5.43
C ALA A 82 -11.91 1.82 3.95
N LEU A 83 -12.71 2.80 3.53
CA LEU A 83 -13.16 3.00 2.15
C LEU A 83 -12.46 4.17 1.44
N GLY A 84 -11.41 4.75 2.04
CA GLY A 84 -10.65 5.84 1.43
C GLY A 84 -11.28 7.22 1.59
N ALA A 85 -11.99 7.47 2.69
CA ALA A 85 -12.49 8.81 3.02
C ALA A 85 -11.41 9.81 3.47
N GLY A 86 -10.16 9.35 3.64
CA GLY A 86 -9.02 10.19 4.01
C GLY A 86 -8.26 10.67 2.78
N GLU A 87 -7.61 11.83 2.92
CA GLU A 87 -6.81 12.44 1.86
C GLU A 87 -5.33 12.11 2.04
N THR A 88 -4.60 12.00 0.93
CA THR A 88 -3.15 11.80 0.90
C THR A 88 -2.55 12.40 -0.36
N THR A 89 -1.23 12.47 -0.45
CA THR A 89 -0.53 12.93 -1.65
C THR A 89 -0.05 11.74 -2.48
N LEU A 90 0.12 11.95 -3.78
CA LEU A 90 0.66 10.92 -4.67
C LEU A 90 2.03 10.42 -4.18
N LEU A 91 2.89 11.31 -3.69
CA LEU A 91 4.21 10.94 -3.17
C LEU A 91 4.12 9.99 -1.96
N ARG A 92 3.18 10.24 -1.04
CA ARG A 92 2.97 9.37 0.12
C ARG A 92 2.40 8.01 -0.31
N LEU A 93 1.43 8.02 -1.22
CA LEU A 93 0.83 6.81 -1.75
C LEU A 93 1.86 5.94 -2.49
N THR A 94 2.65 6.51 -3.41
CA THR A 94 3.67 5.74 -4.15
C THR A 94 4.76 5.20 -3.23
N THR A 95 5.17 5.98 -2.21
CA THR A 95 6.10 5.52 -1.18
C THR A 95 5.53 4.32 -0.42
N ALA A 96 4.26 4.35 -0.02
CA ALA A 96 3.60 3.23 0.66
C ALA A 96 3.55 1.95 -0.21
N TYR A 97 3.23 2.08 -1.50
CA TYR A 97 3.28 0.94 -2.43
C TYR A 97 4.71 0.39 -2.61
N ALA A 98 5.71 1.27 -2.64
CA ALA A 98 7.11 0.85 -2.72
C ALA A 98 7.55 0.08 -1.47
N MET A 99 7.04 0.44 -0.29
CA MET A 99 7.27 -0.31 0.95
C MET A 99 6.58 -1.68 0.96
N LEU A 100 5.51 -1.90 0.19
CA LEU A 100 4.94 -3.25 0.04
C LEU A 100 5.86 -4.16 -0.80
N VAL A 101 6.35 -3.66 -1.94
CA VAL A 101 7.14 -4.48 -2.88
C VAL A 101 8.56 -4.75 -2.40
N ASN A 102 9.12 -3.90 -1.55
CA ASN A 102 10.44 -4.12 -0.94
C ASN A 102 10.42 -5.06 0.28
N GLY A 103 9.26 -5.67 0.58
CA GLY A 103 9.10 -6.59 1.70
C GLY A 103 8.78 -5.93 3.05
N GLY A 104 8.27 -4.69 3.05
CA GLY A 104 7.81 -4.01 4.28
C GLY A 104 8.88 -3.17 4.96
N LYS A 105 9.90 -2.71 4.23
CA LYS A 105 10.97 -1.85 4.78
C LYS A 105 10.68 -0.38 4.52
N ARG A 106 10.99 0.49 5.49
CA ARG A 106 10.79 1.93 5.42
C ARG A 106 11.48 2.52 4.18
N ILE A 107 10.77 3.38 3.46
CA ILE A 107 11.32 4.22 2.40
C ILE A 107 11.12 5.67 2.79
N GLU A 108 12.19 6.45 2.67
CA GLU A 108 12.13 7.90 2.67
C GLU A 108 12.28 8.38 1.23
N PRO A 109 11.26 9.01 0.64
CA PRO A 109 11.36 9.48 -0.73
C PRO A 109 12.32 10.67 -0.79
N THR A 110 13.25 10.65 -1.75
CA THR A 110 14.14 11.76 -2.04
C THR A 110 14.05 12.17 -3.50
N LEU A 111 14.30 13.46 -3.76
CA LEU A 111 14.60 13.99 -5.10
C LEU A 111 16.09 14.27 -5.28
N ILE A 112 16.84 14.43 -4.18
CA ILE A 112 18.24 14.84 -4.18
C ILE A 112 19.07 13.72 -3.56
N ASP A 113 19.95 13.10 -4.36
CA ASP A 113 20.82 12.04 -3.86
C ASP A 113 22.08 12.59 -3.18
N ARG A 114 22.64 13.66 -3.74
CA ARG A 114 23.92 14.22 -3.31
C ARG A 114 24.02 15.70 -3.65
N ILE A 115 24.58 16.49 -2.73
CA ILE A 115 24.98 17.88 -2.97
C ILE A 115 26.49 17.99 -2.75
N GLN A 116 27.19 18.67 -3.66
CA GLN A 116 28.63 18.92 -3.56
C GLN A 116 28.93 20.42 -3.60
N ASP A 117 29.99 20.83 -2.89
CA ASP A 117 30.53 22.19 -2.97
C ASP A 117 31.37 22.40 -4.26
N ARG A 118 31.84 23.64 -4.49
CA ARG A 118 32.70 23.99 -5.65
C ARG A 118 34.01 23.19 -5.69
N LYS A 119 34.45 22.62 -4.57
CA LYS A 119 35.68 21.81 -4.47
C LYS A 119 35.39 20.31 -4.64
N GLY A 120 34.14 19.94 -4.96
CA GLY A 120 33.71 18.55 -5.13
C GLY A 120 33.45 17.81 -3.82
N ARG A 121 33.46 18.48 -2.67
CA ARG A 121 33.19 17.83 -1.36
C ARG A 121 31.70 17.63 -1.18
N THR A 122 31.30 16.42 -0.80
CA THR A 122 29.89 16.12 -0.48
C THR A 122 29.47 16.84 0.78
N VAL A 123 28.43 17.68 0.69
CA VAL A 123 27.83 18.38 1.85
C VAL A 123 26.54 17.70 2.32
N PHE A 124 25.89 16.96 1.43
CA PHE A 124 24.70 16.17 1.73
C PHE A 124 24.70 14.91 0.88
N ARG A 125 24.23 13.80 1.46
CA ARG A 125 23.96 12.55 0.76
C ARG A 125 22.73 11.90 1.41
N HIS A 126 21.75 11.52 0.60
CA HIS A 126 20.54 10.89 1.12
C HIS A 126 20.78 9.44 1.59
N ASP A 127 21.51 8.66 0.81
CA ASP A 127 21.83 7.28 1.18
C ASP A 127 23.00 7.24 2.17
N GLU A 128 22.70 6.97 3.44
CA GLU A 128 23.70 6.90 4.51
C GLU A 128 24.21 5.49 4.79
N ARG A 129 23.77 4.49 4.01
CA ARG A 129 24.17 3.10 4.23
C ARG A 129 25.69 2.94 4.14
N PRO A 130 26.31 2.21 5.08
CA PRO A 130 27.75 2.02 5.07
C PRO A 130 28.14 1.16 3.88
N CYS A 131 28.95 1.73 2.97
CA CYS A 131 29.54 0.97 1.87
C CYS A 131 31.06 1.20 1.83
N PRO A 132 31.84 0.42 2.59
CA PRO A 132 33.30 0.54 2.63
C PRO A 132 33.96 0.37 1.25
N HIS A 133 33.34 -0.44 0.38
CA HIS A 133 33.84 -0.76 -0.95
C HIS A 133 33.31 0.15 -2.06
N CYS A 134 32.47 1.15 -1.76
CA CYS A 134 31.95 2.12 -2.76
C CYS A 134 32.90 3.31 -3.00
N ARG A 135 34.22 3.09 -2.92
CA ARG A 135 35.25 4.16 -2.99
C ARG A 135 36.18 4.02 -4.20
N THR A 136 35.73 3.36 -5.26
CA THR A 136 36.52 3.23 -6.50
C THR A 136 36.45 4.54 -7.29
N GLY A 137 37.61 5.03 -7.77
CA GLY A 137 37.71 6.29 -8.49
C GLY A 137 37.15 6.22 -9.92
N ALA A 138 37.24 5.06 -10.56
CA ALA A 138 36.63 4.76 -11.85
C ALA A 138 36.25 3.27 -11.90
N TRP A 139 35.14 2.96 -12.55
CA TRP A 139 34.74 1.58 -12.81
C TRP A 139 35.53 1.04 -14.00
N THR A 140 36.33 -0.02 -13.80
CA THR A 140 37.15 -0.62 -14.87
C THR A 140 36.53 -1.88 -15.47
N GLY A 141 35.40 -2.34 -14.94
CA GLY A 141 34.63 -3.48 -15.47
C GLY A 141 35.02 -4.84 -14.88
N GLY A 142 35.99 -4.88 -13.97
CA GLY A 142 36.45 -6.10 -13.29
C GLY A 142 36.11 -6.14 -11.79
N GLU A 143 35.64 -5.04 -11.22
CA GLU A 143 35.31 -4.94 -9.80
C GLU A 143 33.99 -5.66 -9.46
N ARG A 144 33.91 -6.27 -8.27
CA ARG A 144 32.64 -6.77 -7.74
C ARG A 144 31.77 -5.58 -7.33
N VAL A 145 30.50 -5.60 -7.72
CA VAL A 145 29.51 -4.64 -7.21
C VAL A 145 29.48 -4.73 -5.69
N PRO A 146 29.69 -3.62 -4.95
CA PRO A 146 29.65 -3.63 -3.50
C PRO A 146 28.30 -4.11 -2.97
N ASP A 147 28.33 -4.99 -1.98
CA ASP A 147 27.14 -5.35 -1.23
C ASP A 147 26.84 -4.24 -0.22
N VAL A 148 25.71 -3.55 -0.41
CA VAL A 148 25.30 -2.44 0.47
C VAL A 148 24.28 -3.01 1.45
N PRO A 149 24.57 -3.01 2.77
CA PRO A 149 23.66 -3.56 3.76
C PRO A 149 22.37 -2.77 3.78
N ASP A 150 21.24 -3.48 3.77
CA ASP A 150 19.92 -2.86 3.88
C ASP A 150 19.54 -2.72 5.35
N ILE A 151 19.88 -1.56 5.91
CA ILE A 151 19.64 -1.17 7.32
C ILE A 151 18.29 -0.47 7.53
N ARG A 152 17.42 -0.44 6.52
CA ARG A 152 16.11 0.24 6.64
C ARG A 152 15.25 -0.44 7.71
N GLU A 153 14.52 0.36 8.47
CA GLU A 153 13.55 -0.10 9.47
C GLU A 153 12.51 -1.05 8.85
N GLN A 154 12.17 -2.14 9.54
CA GLN A 154 11.11 -3.05 9.13
C GLN A 154 9.76 -2.54 9.67
N VAL A 155 8.89 -2.02 8.79
CA VAL A 155 7.58 -1.46 9.16
C VAL A 155 6.42 -2.45 9.04
N ALA A 156 6.61 -3.55 8.30
CA ALA A 156 5.63 -4.62 8.18
C ALA A 156 6.29 -5.99 8.14
N ASP A 157 5.58 -7.05 8.52
CA ASP A 157 6.06 -8.42 8.38
C ASP A 157 6.29 -8.77 6.88
N PRO A 158 7.48 -9.29 6.50
CA PRO A 158 7.79 -9.62 5.10
C PRO A 158 6.81 -10.64 4.48
N ALA A 159 6.32 -11.61 5.26
CA ALA A 159 5.36 -12.59 4.76
C ALA A 159 4.01 -11.92 4.44
N SER A 160 3.56 -11.01 5.31
CA SER A 160 2.35 -10.21 5.10
C SER A 160 2.47 -9.27 3.90
N ALA A 161 3.63 -8.62 3.71
CA ALA A 161 3.93 -7.80 2.54
C ALA A 161 3.86 -8.64 1.24
N TYR A 162 4.48 -9.82 1.23
CA TYR A 162 4.40 -10.74 0.10
C TYR A 162 2.96 -11.17 -0.20
N GLN A 163 2.17 -11.52 0.82
CA GLN A 163 0.76 -11.90 0.63
C GLN A 163 -0.07 -10.73 0.05
N MET A 164 0.18 -9.51 0.50
CA MET A 164 -0.48 -8.32 -0.04
C MET A 164 -0.11 -8.12 -1.52
N VAL A 165 1.18 -8.14 -1.87
CA VAL A 165 1.65 -8.02 -3.26
C VAL A 165 1.04 -9.12 -4.14
N SER A 166 1.02 -10.37 -3.66
CA SER A 166 0.39 -11.49 -4.36
C SER A 166 -1.13 -11.30 -4.60
N MET A 167 -1.85 -10.66 -3.67
CA MET A 167 -3.26 -10.31 -3.88
C MET A 167 -3.43 -9.15 -4.87
N LEU A 168 -2.53 -8.15 -4.83
CA LEU A 168 -2.51 -7.03 -5.76
C LEU A 168 -2.14 -7.45 -7.19
N GLU A 169 -1.30 -8.46 -7.38
CA GLU A 169 -1.14 -9.11 -8.69
C GLU A 169 -2.45 -9.73 -9.18
N GLY A 170 -3.21 -10.34 -8.28
CA GLY A 170 -4.53 -10.89 -8.58
C GLY A 170 -5.51 -9.82 -9.09
N VAL A 171 -5.43 -8.59 -8.58
CA VAL A 171 -6.24 -7.47 -9.06
C VAL A 171 -5.97 -7.21 -10.54
N VAL A 172 -4.70 -7.25 -10.95
CA VAL A 172 -4.27 -7.00 -12.34
C VAL A 172 -4.46 -8.21 -13.25
N LYS A 173 -4.40 -9.44 -12.71
CA LYS A 173 -4.57 -10.67 -13.49
C LYS A 173 -6.03 -11.06 -13.70
N ARG A 174 -6.90 -10.82 -12.71
CA ARG A 174 -8.28 -11.36 -12.67
C ARG A 174 -9.30 -10.39 -12.08
N GLY A 175 -8.85 -9.27 -11.54
CA GLY A 175 -9.65 -8.35 -10.76
C GLY A 175 -10.07 -7.10 -11.52
N THR A 176 -10.22 -6.02 -10.78
CA THR A 176 -10.64 -4.71 -11.31
C THR A 176 -9.60 -4.06 -12.23
N GLY A 177 -8.32 -4.47 -12.15
CA GLY A 177 -7.23 -4.01 -13.01
C GLY A 177 -6.95 -4.92 -14.20
N ALA A 178 -7.81 -5.91 -14.51
CA ALA A 178 -7.54 -6.93 -15.54
C ALA A 178 -7.09 -6.35 -16.89
N ARG A 179 -7.68 -5.22 -17.30
CA ARG A 179 -7.37 -4.57 -18.58
C ARG A 179 -5.88 -4.28 -18.74
N ILE A 180 -5.22 -3.66 -17.74
CA ILE A 180 -3.79 -3.30 -17.88
C ILE A 180 -2.89 -4.53 -17.91
N GLY A 181 -3.28 -5.61 -17.21
CA GLY A 181 -2.53 -6.87 -17.20
C GLY A 181 -2.45 -7.52 -18.59
N HIS A 182 -3.52 -7.43 -19.38
CA HIS A 182 -3.56 -7.95 -20.74
C HIS A 182 -2.75 -7.10 -21.74
N GLU A 183 -2.66 -5.79 -21.52
CA GLU A 183 -1.98 -4.86 -22.42
C GLU A 183 -0.46 -4.83 -22.20
N VAL A 184 0.00 -4.69 -20.95
CA VAL A 184 1.41 -4.42 -20.65
C VAL A 184 2.28 -5.68 -20.71
N LYS A 185 1.68 -6.88 -20.54
CA LYS A 185 2.36 -8.19 -20.60
C LYS A 185 3.61 -8.29 -19.70
N LYS A 186 3.61 -7.58 -18.57
CA LYS A 186 4.64 -7.65 -17.52
C LYS A 186 4.01 -8.11 -16.21
N THR A 187 4.84 -8.61 -15.29
CA THR A 187 4.42 -8.86 -13.92
C THR A 187 4.13 -7.53 -13.25
N LEU A 188 2.86 -7.33 -12.87
CA LEU A 188 2.36 -6.11 -12.26
C LEU A 188 1.47 -6.45 -11.07
N ALA A 189 1.60 -5.65 -10.02
CA ALA A 189 0.70 -5.62 -8.89
C ALA A 189 0.11 -4.21 -8.79
N GLY A 190 -1.19 -4.10 -8.55
CA GLY A 190 -1.84 -2.80 -8.49
C GLY A 190 -3.22 -2.87 -7.85
N LYS A 191 -3.78 -1.70 -7.56
CA LYS A 191 -5.15 -1.56 -7.05
C LYS A 191 -5.83 -0.42 -7.79
N THR A 192 -7.11 -0.61 -8.09
CA THR A 192 -7.97 0.45 -8.61
C THR A 192 -8.44 1.36 -7.48
N GLY A 193 -8.43 2.68 -7.71
CA GLY A 193 -9.10 3.67 -6.89
C GLY A 193 -10.35 4.18 -7.60
N THR A 194 -11.47 4.29 -6.87
CA THR A 194 -12.67 4.98 -7.36
C THR A 194 -13.26 5.78 -6.23
N THR A 195 -13.35 7.11 -6.39
CA THR A 195 -14.04 7.96 -5.41
C THR A 195 -15.52 8.08 -5.75
N ASN A 196 -16.33 8.48 -4.75
CA ASN A 196 -17.74 8.74 -4.99
C ASN A 196 -17.90 9.81 -6.08
N LYS A 197 -18.79 9.54 -7.05
CA LYS A 197 -19.01 10.39 -8.23
C LYS A 197 -17.78 10.55 -9.13
N ASN A 198 -16.79 9.66 -9.05
CA ASN A 198 -15.58 9.65 -9.88
C ASN A 198 -14.84 10.99 -9.89
N ARG A 199 -14.73 11.64 -8.72
CA ARG A 199 -14.00 12.91 -8.61
C ARG A 199 -12.48 12.73 -8.76
N ASP A 200 -12.00 11.51 -8.53
CA ASP A 200 -10.62 11.07 -8.63
C ASP A 200 -10.63 9.65 -9.21
N ALA A 201 -9.65 9.35 -10.08
CA ALA A 201 -9.49 8.06 -10.75
C ALA A 201 -8.01 7.72 -10.94
#